data_AF-A0A7X1LBE2-F1
#
_entry.id   AF-A0A7X1LBE2-F1
#
_cell.length_a   1.000
_cell.length_b   1.000
_cell.length_c   1.000
_cell.angle_alpha   90.00
_cell.angle_beta   90.00
_cell.angle_gamma   90.00
#
_symmetry.space_group_name_H-M   'P 1'
#
loop_
_entity.id
_entity.type
_entity.pdbx_description
1 polymer ?
#
loop_
_entity_poly.entity_id
_entity_poly.type
_entity_poly.pdbx_seq_one_letter_code
_entity_poly.pdbx_strand_id
1 'polypeptide(L)'
;MEQKNKKVPNLDFSGLSWNQLMELDSCTRCGQCLKWCPVYEFDNKEAITPMAKILSMGRVIRSQHSIFKKFIKPGTFLGKYLLPKEISMEEINEIASNLYECSTCRQCHFVCPSRIDTVELYEALRKMLVKSGIGPLENHKGLVTSSKNYDNPWQRPRSQRDRWVKIAKKDKRIKVLPQIIKPVV
;
A
#
# COMPACT_ATOMS: atom_id res chain seq x y z
N MET A 1 22.44 -5.98 -14.78
CA MET A 1 21.79 -7.28 -15.03
C MET A 1 21.86 -8.19 -13.78
N GLU A 2 21.67 -7.64 -12.57
CA GLU A 2 22.18 -8.26 -11.33
C GLU A 2 21.11 -8.37 -10.23
N GLN A 3 19.89 -8.76 -10.59
CA GLN A 3 18.79 -8.94 -9.62
C GLN A 3 18.10 -10.32 -9.65
N LYS A 4 18.52 -11.23 -10.54
CA LYS A 4 17.80 -12.50 -10.80
C LYS A 4 17.80 -13.55 -9.67
N ASN A 5 18.48 -13.31 -8.55
CA ASN A 5 18.68 -14.33 -7.51
C ASN A 5 18.46 -13.87 -6.06
N LYS A 6 17.73 -12.77 -5.82
CA LYS A 6 17.28 -12.48 -4.45
C LYS A 6 16.08 -13.36 -4.12
N LYS A 7 16.27 -14.27 -3.17
CA LYS A 7 15.19 -15.10 -2.60
C LYS A 7 14.10 -14.18 -2.08
N VAL A 8 12.86 -14.38 -2.56
CA VAL A 8 11.72 -13.58 -2.14
C VAL A 8 11.49 -13.74 -0.63
N PRO A 9 11.41 -12.65 0.15
CA PRO A 9 11.12 -12.74 1.57
C PRO A 9 9.69 -13.27 1.76
N ASN A 10 9.51 -14.10 2.78
CA ASN A 10 8.16 -14.48 3.20
C ASN A 10 7.49 -13.25 3.81
N LEU A 11 6.35 -12.83 3.25
CA LEU A 11 5.66 -11.63 3.72
C LEU A 11 4.93 -11.95 5.03
N ASP A 12 4.92 -10.98 5.95
CA ASP A 12 4.26 -11.13 7.24
C ASP A 12 2.79 -10.70 7.19
N PHE A 13 1.88 -11.65 6.93
CA PHE A 13 0.45 -11.40 6.87
C PHE A 13 -0.24 -11.30 8.25
N SER A 14 0.48 -11.46 9.37
CA SER A 14 -0.12 -11.42 10.72
C SER A 14 -0.77 -10.09 11.08
N GLY A 15 -0.40 -9.02 10.38
CA GLY A 15 -0.98 -7.69 10.56
C GLY A 15 -2.32 -7.46 9.84
N LEU A 16 -2.80 -8.41 9.04
CA LEU A 16 -4.10 -8.34 8.37
C LEU A 16 -5.21 -8.92 9.26
N SER A 17 -6.38 -8.30 9.23
CA SER A 17 -7.57 -8.86 9.88
C SER A 17 -8.09 -10.08 9.10
N TRP A 18 -8.89 -10.91 9.75
CA TRP A 18 -9.54 -12.04 9.09
C TRP A 18 -10.44 -11.59 7.93
N ASN A 19 -11.17 -10.47 8.10
CA ASN A 19 -11.96 -9.87 7.02
C ASN A 19 -11.10 -9.49 5.82
N GLN A 20 -9.94 -8.86 6.04
CA GLN A 20 -9.02 -8.47 4.96
C GLN A 20 -8.44 -9.69 4.21
N LEU A 21 -8.18 -10.78 4.92
CA LEU A 21 -7.76 -12.03 4.29
C LEU A 21 -8.87 -12.62 3.40
N MET A 22 -10.13 -12.55 3.84
CA MET A 22 -11.27 -13.00 3.05
C MET A 22 -11.54 -12.10 1.84
N GLU A 23 -11.38 -10.79 2.00
CA GLU A 23 -11.55 -9.81 0.93
C GLU A 23 -10.62 -10.10 -0.26
N LEU A 24 -9.41 -10.63 0.00
CA LEU A 24 -8.45 -11.02 -1.04
C LEU A 24 -8.92 -12.17 -1.94
N ASP A 25 -9.90 -12.96 -1.49
CA ASP A 25 -10.50 -14.06 -2.24
C ASP A 25 -11.94 -13.76 -2.70
N SER A 26 -12.58 -12.71 -2.15
CA SER A 26 -13.98 -12.37 -2.42
C SER A 26 -14.24 -11.70 -3.78
N CYS A 27 -13.19 -11.40 -4.55
CA CYS A 27 -13.31 -10.69 -5.81
C CYS A 27 -13.96 -11.56 -6.91
N THR A 28 -15.16 -11.16 -7.35
CA THR A 28 -15.92 -11.84 -8.42
C THR A 28 -15.53 -11.40 -9.83
N ARG A 29 -14.53 -10.51 -9.97
CA ARG A 29 -14.06 -9.97 -11.26
C ARG A 29 -15.15 -9.27 -12.10
N CYS A 30 -16.12 -8.65 -11.44
CA CYS A 30 -17.23 -7.94 -12.09
C CYS A 30 -16.86 -6.63 -12.83
N GLY A 31 -15.65 -6.10 -12.61
CA GLY A 31 -15.16 -4.89 -13.31
C GLY A 31 -15.74 -3.55 -12.85
N GLN A 32 -16.65 -3.50 -11.86
CA GLN A 32 -17.19 -2.22 -11.35
C GLN A 32 -16.09 -1.27 -10.88
N CYS A 33 -15.11 -1.80 -10.16
CA CYS A 33 -13.98 -1.00 -9.68
C CYS A 33 -13.07 -0.47 -10.80
N LEU A 34 -13.05 -1.07 -11.99
CA LEU A 34 -12.33 -0.53 -13.15
C LEU A 34 -13.08 0.68 -13.73
N LYS A 35 -14.38 0.52 -13.96
CA LYS A 35 -15.25 1.54 -14.54
C LYS A 35 -15.22 2.86 -13.77
N TRP A 36 -15.06 2.80 -12.46
CA TRP A 36 -15.14 3.96 -11.58
C TRP A 36 -13.80 4.40 -10.96
N CYS A 37 -12.67 3.81 -11.37
CA CYS A 37 -11.37 4.20 -10.84
C CYS A 37 -10.80 5.39 -11.62
N PRO A 38 -10.66 6.58 -11.02
CA PRO A 38 -10.12 7.75 -11.73
C PRO A 38 -8.66 7.54 -12.11
N VAL A 39 -7.87 6.84 -11.28
CA VAL A 39 -6.46 6.56 -11.61
C VAL A 39 -6.37 5.69 -12.87
N TYR A 40 -7.25 4.69 -13.00
CA TYR A 40 -7.26 3.85 -14.20
C TYR A 40 -7.74 4.60 -15.44
N GLU A 41 -8.73 5.49 -15.31
CA GLU A 41 -9.23 6.32 -16.40
C GLU A 41 -8.11 7.14 -17.07
N PHE A 42 -7.17 7.68 -16.28
CA PHE A 42 -6.03 8.43 -16.81
C PHE A 42 -4.88 7.52 -17.26
N ASP A 43 -4.46 6.56 -16.44
CA ASP A 43 -3.25 5.78 -16.70
C ASP A 43 -3.45 4.62 -17.69
N ASN A 44 -4.67 4.10 -17.81
CA ASN A 44 -5.04 2.95 -18.66
C ASN A 44 -4.18 1.68 -18.43
N LYS A 45 -3.59 1.53 -17.24
CA LYS A 45 -2.79 0.36 -16.85
C LYS A 45 -3.66 -0.64 -16.08
N GLU A 46 -3.80 -1.87 -16.58
CA GLU A 46 -4.61 -2.89 -15.88
C GLU A 46 -4.05 -3.26 -14.49
N ALA A 47 -2.73 -3.24 -14.33
CA ALA A 47 -2.05 -3.64 -13.10
C ALA A 47 -2.36 -2.74 -11.88
N ILE A 48 -2.70 -1.46 -12.11
CA ILE A 48 -3.05 -0.52 -11.03
C ILE A 48 -4.52 -0.63 -10.60
N THR A 49 -5.32 -1.41 -11.32
CA THR A 49 -6.76 -1.49 -11.06
C THR A 49 -7.05 -2.13 -9.70
N PRO A 50 -8.16 -1.77 -9.03
CA PRO A 50 -8.49 -2.36 -7.73
C PRO A 50 -8.60 -3.89 -7.80
N MET A 51 -9.19 -4.41 -8.88
CA MET A 51 -9.26 -5.85 -9.15
C MET A 51 -7.88 -6.48 -9.28
N ALA A 52 -6.99 -5.92 -10.11
CA ALA A 52 -5.66 -6.50 -10.32
C ALA A 52 -4.83 -6.53 -9.04
N LYS A 53 -4.94 -5.50 -8.19
CA LYS A 53 -4.29 -5.43 -6.87
C LYS A 53 -4.71 -6.59 -5.96
N ILE A 54 -6.02 -6.83 -5.85
CA ILE A 54 -6.58 -7.93 -5.04
C ILE A 54 -6.09 -9.28 -5.56
N LEU A 55 -6.24 -9.52 -6.87
CA LEU A 55 -5.85 -10.79 -7.49
C LEU A 55 -4.34 -11.06 -7.39
N SER A 56 -3.52 -10.02 -7.55
CA SER A 56 -2.07 -10.12 -7.45
C SER A 56 -1.64 -10.45 -6.02
N MET A 57 -2.22 -9.78 -5.02
CA MET A 57 -1.93 -10.09 -3.62
C MET A 57 -2.43 -11.49 -3.22
N GLY A 58 -3.61 -11.90 -3.67
CA GLY A 58 -4.09 -13.27 -3.47
C GLY A 58 -3.17 -14.32 -4.12
N ARG A 59 -2.53 -13.99 -5.25
CA ARG A 59 -1.49 -14.83 -5.85
C ARG A 59 -0.24 -14.91 -4.96
N VAL A 60 0.18 -13.82 -4.32
CA VAL A 60 1.30 -13.81 -3.35
C VAL A 60 1.00 -14.75 -2.19
N ILE A 61 -0.18 -14.63 -1.58
CA ILE A 61 -0.60 -15.51 -0.47
C ILE A 61 -0.59 -16.98 -0.91
N ARG A 62 -1.21 -17.30 -2.06
CA ARG A 62 -1.20 -18.68 -2.58
C ARG A 62 0.21 -19.18 -2.84
N SER A 63 1.07 -18.35 -3.43
CA SER A 63 2.46 -18.73 -3.70
C SER A 63 3.24 -19.00 -2.41
N GLN A 64 3.07 -18.21 -1.35
CA GLN A 64 3.84 -18.35 -0.11
C GLN A 64 3.25 -19.39 0.86
N HIS A 65 1.92 -19.53 0.89
CA HIS A 65 1.20 -20.31 1.92
C HIS A 65 0.34 -21.46 1.38
N SER A 66 0.48 -21.84 0.11
CA SER A 66 -0.25 -23.01 -0.41
C SER A 66 0.04 -24.27 0.39
N ILE A 67 -1.03 -24.97 0.79
CA ILE A 67 -0.95 -26.24 1.51
C ILE A 67 -0.20 -27.30 0.71
N PHE A 68 -0.26 -27.25 -0.62
CA PHE A 68 0.44 -28.17 -1.50
C PHE A 68 1.96 -28.09 -1.34
N LYS A 69 2.53 -26.94 -0.96
CA LYS A 69 3.98 -26.81 -0.71
C LYS A 69 4.46 -27.64 0.49
N LYS A 70 3.57 -28.02 1.41
CA LYS A 70 3.92 -28.88 2.55
C LYS A 70 4.01 -30.36 2.16
N PHE A 71 3.25 -30.78 1.15
CA PHE A 71 3.11 -32.18 0.77
C PHE A 71 3.79 -32.54 -0.55
N ILE A 72 4.01 -31.56 -1.43
CA ILE A 72 4.52 -31.77 -2.79
C ILE A 72 5.86 -31.03 -2.95
N LYS A 73 6.89 -31.77 -3.37
CA LYS A 73 8.22 -31.20 -3.63
C LYS A 73 8.26 -30.49 -4.99
N PRO A 74 8.88 -29.29 -5.07
CA PRO A 74 9.15 -28.64 -6.35
C PRO A 74 10.04 -29.52 -7.24
N GLY A 75 9.84 -29.47 -8.55
CA GLY A 75 10.57 -30.28 -9.54
C GLY A 75 10.00 -31.69 -9.80
N THR A 76 8.99 -32.12 -9.04
CA THR A 76 8.25 -33.36 -9.34
C THR A 76 7.22 -33.15 -10.46
N PHE A 77 6.83 -34.23 -11.16
CA PHE A 77 5.76 -34.18 -12.18
C PHE A 77 4.48 -33.57 -11.60
N LEU A 78 4.05 -34.04 -10.41
CA LEU A 78 2.89 -33.51 -9.72
C LEU A 78 3.08 -32.04 -9.28
N GLY A 79 4.30 -31.70 -8.84
CA GLY A 79 4.65 -30.34 -8.47
C GLY A 79 4.53 -29.34 -9.61
N LYS A 80 4.82 -29.73 -10.85
CA LYS A 80 4.66 -28.87 -12.04
C LYS A 80 3.20 -28.42 -12.25
N TYR A 81 2.23 -29.23 -11.85
CA TYR A 81 0.81 -28.95 -12.07
C TYR A 81 0.08 -28.43 -10.81
N LEU A 82 0.44 -28.91 -9.62
CA LEU A 82 -0.27 -28.57 -8.37
C LEU A 82 0.37 -27.43 -7.58
N LEU A 83 1.66 -27.12 -7.76
CA LEU A 83 2.27 -26.03 -7.03
C LEU A 83 1.95 -24.68 -7.70
N PRO A 84 1.60 -23.65 -6.91
CA PRO A 84 1.43 -22.31 -7.45
C PRO A 84 2.76 -21.79 -7.99
N LYS A 85 2.69 -20.98 -9.04
CA LYS A 85 3.84 -20.31 -9.62
C LYS A 85 4.58 -19.51 -8.53
N GLU A 86 5.91 -19.64 -8.52
CA GLU A 86 6.75 -18.80 -7.67
C GLU A 86 6.69 -17.36 -8.16
N ILE A 87 6.65 -16.45 -7.20
CA ILE A 87 6.63 -15.00 -7.45
C ILE A 87 8.05 -14.49 -7.31
N SER A 88 8.46 -13.61 -8.22
CA SER A 88 9.77 -12.97 -8.17
C SER A 88 9.78 -11.71 -7.29
N MET A 89 10.98 -11.23 -6.95
CA MET A 89 11.12 -9.99 -6.17
C MET A 89 10.66 -8.77 -6.99
N GLU A 90 10.89 -8.79 -8.30
CA GLU A 90 10.41 -7.77 -9.22
C GLU A 90 8.88 -7.71 -9.23
N GLU A 91 8.20 -8.86 -9.27
CA GLU A 91 6.74 -8.92 -9.18
C GLU A 91 6.23 -8.33 -7.84
N ILE A 92 6.91 -8.60 -6.71
CA ILE A 92 6.53 -8.01 -5.41
C ILE A 92 6.70 -6.50 -5.41
N ASN A 93 7.82 -6.00 -5.96
CA ASN A 93 8.06 -4.57 -6.06
C ASN A 93 7.05 -3.88 -6.97
N GLU A 94 6.63 -4.53 -8.06
CA GLU A 94 5.57 -4.04 -8.94
C GLU A 94 4.22 -3.99 -8.21
N ILE A 95 3.86 -5.06 -7.50
CA ILE A 95 2.64 -5.10 -6.66
C ILE A 95 2.67 -3.98 -5.63
N ALA A 96 3.80 -3.78 -4.96
CA ALA A 96 3.98 -2.68 -4.01
C ALA A 96 3.77 -1.34 -4.72
N SER A 97 4.46 -1.07 -5.84
CA SER A 97 4.29 0.17 -6.61
C SER A 97 2.83 0.42 -6.98
N ASN A 98 2.16 -0.58 -7.55
CA ASN A 98 0.76 -0.49 -7.94
C ASN A 98 -0.13 -0.13 -6.75
N LEU A 99 0.09 -0.73 -5.57
CA LEU A 99 -0.66 -0.36 -4.36
C LEU A 99 -0.51 1.12 -4.03
N TYR A 100 0.67 1.72 -4.18
CA TYR A 100 0.89 3.15 -3.90
C TYR A 100 0.29 4.10 -4.95
N GLU A 101 -0.03 3.63 -6.16
CA GLU A 101 -0.77 4.42 -7.17
C GLU A 101 -2.25 4.67 -6.78
N CYS A 102 -2.77 3.98 -5.77
CA CYS A 102 -4.13 4.25 -5.29
C CYS A 102 -4.20 5.62 -4.57
N SER A 103 -5.06 6.51 -5.06
CA SER A 103 -5.36 7.82 -4.45
C SER A 103 -6.29 7.75 -3.24
N THR A 104 -6.68 6.55 -2.80
CA THR A 104 -7.57 6.28 -1.65
C THR A 104 -8.92 7.02 -1.67
N CYS A 105 -9.44 7.35 -2.86
CA CYS A 105 -10.71 8.07 -3.03
C CYS A 105 -11.98 7.27 -2.65
N ARG A 106 -11.84 5.96 -2.38
CA ARG A 106 -12.91 5.05 -1.91
C ARG A 106 -14.07 4.78 -2.88
N GLN A 107 -14.01 5.24 -4.12
CA GLN A 107 -15.06 4.95 -5.10
C GLN A 107 -15.25 3.44 -5.36
N CYS A 108 -14.15 2.68 -5.47
CA CYS A 108 -14.21 1.24 -5.69
C CYS A 108 -14.86 0.46 -4.54
N HIS A 109 -14.84 0.98 -3.31
CA HIS A 109 -15.55 0.41 -2.16
C HIS A 109 -17.06 0.55 -2.32
N PHE A 110 -17.55 1.75 -2.66
CA PHE A 110 -19.00 2.01 -2.79
C PHE A 110 -19.67 1.22 -3.92
N VAL A 111 -18.95 0.98 -5.02
CA VAL A 111 -19.50 0.29 -6.20
C VAL A 111 -19.26 -1.23 -6.18
N CYS A 112 -18.57 -1.76 -5.17
CA CYS A 112 -18.22 -3.19 -5.12
C CYS A 112 -19.46 -4.04 -4.77
N PRO A 113 -19.94 -4.92 -5.66
CA PRO A 113 -21.07 -5.79 -5.34
C PRO A 113 -20.73 -6.85 -4.27
N SER A 114 -19.45 -7.25 -4.18
CA SER A 114 -18.95 -8.15 -3.14
C SER A 114 -18.67 -7.46 -1.80
N ARG A 115 -18.92 -6.14 -1.69
CA ARG A 115 -18.70 -5.34 -0.48
C ARG A 115 -17.29 -5.42 0.10
N ILE A 116 -16.28 -5.52 -0.75
CA ILE A 116 -14.87 -5.49 -0.34
C ILE A 116 -14.52 -4.06 0.12
N ASP A 117 -13.97 -3.89 1.31
CA ASP A 117 -13.42 -2.61 1.77
C ASP A 117 -12.04 -2.35 1.16
N THR A 118 -12.04 -2.09 -0.14
CA THR A 118 -10.82 -1.97 -0.95
C THR A 118 -9.80 -0.97 -0.39
N VAL A 119 -10.22 0.16 0.17
CA VAL A 119 -9.29 1.17 0.68
C VAL A 119 -8.65 0.71 1.98
N GLU A 120 -9.44 0.19 2.93
CA GLU A 120 -8.90 -0.35 4.19
C GLU A 120 -7.97 -1.53 3.93
N LEU A 121 -8.35 -2.40 2.98
CA LEU A 121 -7.51 -3.50 2.53
C LEU A 121 -6.17 -2.97 1.98
N TYR A 122 -6.17 -1.99 1.08
CA TYR A 122 -4.93 -1.47 0.48
C TYR A 122 -4.03 -0.76 1.49
N GLU A 123 -4.59 0.00 2.42
CA GLU A 123 -3.82 0.61 3.52
C GLU A 123 -3.18 -0.46 4.41
N ALA A 124 -3.92 -1.53 4.73
CA ALA A 124 -3.38 -2.65 5.49
C ALA A 124 -2.27 -3.40 4.74
N LEU A 125 -2.43 -3.62 3.43
CA LEU A 125 -1.39 -4.20 2.59
C LEU A 125 -0.16 -3.30 2.48
N ARG A 126 -0.32 -1.98 2.35
CA ARG A 126 0.81 -1.01 2.37
C ARG A 126 1.56 -1.10 3.69
N LYS A 127 0.86 -1.12 4.82
CA LYS A 127 1.44 -1.30 6.17
C LYS A 127 2.21 -2.63 6.29
N MET A 128 1.61 -3.72 5.82
CA MET A 128 2.22 -5.05 5.81
C MET A 128 3.53 -5.07 5.01
N LEU A 129 3.53 -4.46 3.82
CA LEU A 129 4.72 -4.35 2.96
C LEU A 129 5.82 -3.51 3.60
N VAL A 130 5.46 -2.42 4.31
CA VAL A 130 6.42 -1.63 5.09
C VAL A 130 7.04 -2.48 6.20
N LYS A 131 6.23 -3.23 6.95
CA LYS A 131 6.72 -4.12 8.02
C LYS A 131 7.64 -5.22 7.47
N SER A 132 7.38 -5.67 6.24
CA SER A 132 8.16 -6.69 5.54
C SER A 132 9.42 -6.14 4.85
N GLY A 133 9.76 -4.85 5.03
CA GLY A 133 10.94 -4.22 4.45
C GLY A 133 10.86 -3.93 2.94
N ILE A 134 9.68 -4.10 2.33
CA ILE A 134 9.42 -3.77 0.92
C ILE A 134 9.08 -2.27 0.77
N GLY A 135 8.36 -1.73 1.76
CA GLY A 135 8.04 -0.31 1.85
C GLY A 135 8.74 0.39 3.02
N PRO A 136 8.55 1.71 3.17
CA PRO A 136 7.84 2.59 2.24
C PRO A 136 8.66 2.78 0.94
N LEU A 137 8.00 3.14 -0.16
CA LEU A 137 8.73 3.38 -1.42
C LEU A 137 9.70 4.56 -1.26
N GLU A 138 10.70 4.64 -2.14
CA GLU A 138 11.76 5.64 -2.07
C GLU A 138 11.23 7.08 -1.91
N ASN A 139 10.25 7.45 -2.72
CA ASN A 139 9.62 8.79 -2.70
C ASN A 139 8.95 9.14 -1.36
N HIS A 140 8.60 8.13 -0.55
CA HIS A 140 7.96 8.32 0.75
C HIS A 140 8.95 8.33 1.92
N LYS A 141 10.22 7.93 1.71
CA LYS A 141 11.21 7.89 2.80
C LYS A 141 11.48 9.28 3.38
N GLY A 142 11.56 10.30 2.53
CA GLY A 142 11.73 11.69 2.96
C GLY A 142 10.59 12.19 3.83
N LEU A 143 9.35 11.80 3.49
CA LEU A 143 8.15 12.11 4.26
C LEU A 143 8.19 11.46 5.66
N VAL A 144 8.52 10.17 5.72
CA VAL A 144 8.60 9.42 6.99
C VAL A 144 9.69 9.98 7.90
N THR A 145 10.88 10.24 7.36
CA THR A 145 12.00 10.84 8.10
C THR A 145 11.62 12.23 8.61
N SER A 146 10.98 13.04 7.77
CA SER A 146 10.52 14.38 8.16
C SER A 146 9.52 14.34 9.31
N SER A 147 8.51 13.46 9.22
CA SER A 147 7.50 13.32 10.27
C SER A 147 8.11 12.88 11.60
N LYS A 148 9.09 11.96 11.59
CA LYS A 148 9.78 11.51 12.81
C LYS A 148 10.65 12.60 13.46
N ASN A 149 11.34 13.38 12.64
CA ASN A 149 12.32 14.37 13.14
C ASN A 149 11.67 15.71 13.48
N TYR A 150 10.61 16.10 12.78
CA TYR A 150 10.06 17.45 12.81
C TYR A 150 8.56 17.52 13.09
N ASP A 151 7.86 16.40 13.26
CA ASP A 151 6.39 16.30 13.38
C ASP A 151 5.64 16.99 12.22
N ASN A 152 6.26 17.03 11.05
CA ASN A 152 5.62 17.55 9.84
C ASN A 152 6.25 16.94 8.57
N PRO A 153 5.52 16.93 7.45
CA PRO A 153 5.98 16.35 6.19
C PRO A 153 6.93 17.23 5.35
N TRP A 154 7.15 18.50 5.72
CA TRP A 154 7.83 19.50 4.86
C TRP A 154 9.30 19.74 5.20
N GLN A 155 9.91 18.90 6.05
CA GLN A 155 11.30 19.01 6.50
C GLN A 155 11.63 20.39 7.12
N ARG A 156 10.64 21.02 7.75
CA ARG A 156 10.81 22.32 8.41
C ARG A 156 10.95 22.15 9.91
N PRO A 157 11.88 22.85 10.57
CA PRO A 157 12.04 22.74 12.01
C PRO A 157 10.83 23.31 12.76
N ARG A 158 10.53 22.71 13.92
CA ARG A 158 9.40 23.09 14.80
C ARG A 158 9.39 24.58 15.15
N SER A 159 10.57 25.18 15.30
CA SER A 159 10.75 26.62 15.61
C SER A 159 10.27 27.57 14.52
N GLN A 160 9.98 27.07 13.31
CA GLN A 160 9.48 27.88 12.20
C GLN A 160 7.97 27.77 11.99
N ARG A 161 7.28 26.95 12.79
CA ARG A 161 5.84 26.65 12.62
C ARG A 161 4.95 27.89 12.68
N ASP A 162 5.35 28.92 13.42
CA ASP A 162 4.59 30.14 13.65
C ASP A 162 5.00 31.30 12.71
N ARG A 163 5.94 31.10 11.77
CA ARG A 163 6.41 32.19 10.87
C ARG A 163 5.29 32.85 10.08
N TRP A 164 4.28 32.09 9.66
CA TRP A 164 3.13 32.59 8.91
C TRP A 164 2.29 33.61 9.71
N VAL A 165 2.34 33.54 11.05
CA VAL A 165 1.54 34.38 11.94
C VAL A 165 1.89 35.87 11.79
N LYS A 166 3.18 36.20 11.66
CA LYS A 166 3.62 37.59 11.48
C LYS A 166 3.06 38.19 10.20
N ILE A 167 3.06 37.41 9.11
CA ILE A 167 2.50 37.80 7.81
C ILE A 167 0.98 37.96 7.92
N ALA A 168 0.30 36.99 8.53
CA ALA A 168 -1.15 37.05 8.72
C ALA A 168 -1.61 38.25 9.55
N LYS A 169 -0.84 38.65 10.59
CA LYS A 169 -1.13 39.86 11.39
C LYS A 169 -0.92 41.15 10.60
N LYS A 170 0.17 41.24 9.83
CA LYS A 170 0.44 42.38 8.94
C LYS A 170 -0.68 42.57 7.91
N ASP A 171 -1.14 41.46 7.34
CA ASP A 171 -2.22 41.42 6.34
C ASP A 171 -3.63 41.49 6.95
N LYS A 172 -3.74 41.74 8.26
CA LYS A 172 -5.01 41.81 9.02
C LYS A 172 -5.92 40.58 8.89
N ARG A 173 -5.36 39.40 8.54
CA ARG A 173 -6.10 38.12 8.47
C ARG A 173 -6.39 37.53 9.85
N ILE A 174 -5.62 37.91 10.86
CA ILE A 174 -5.81 37.50 12.26
C ILE A 174 -5.78 38.72 13.18
N LYS A 175 -6.63 38.72 14.22
CA LYS A 175 -6.72 39.81 15.20
C LYS A 175 -5.67 39.69 16.30
N VAL A 176 -5.42 38.48 16.78
CA VAL A 176 -4.54 38.19 17.93
C VAL A 176 -3.53 37.12 17.51
N LEU A 177 -2.31 37.20 18.06
CA LEU A 177 -1.30 36.18 17.86
C LEU A 177 -1.72 34.90 18.61
N PRO A 178 -1.67 33.71 17.98
CA PRO A 178 -1.90 32.46 18.66
C PRO A 178 -0.86 32.25 19.76
N GLN A 179 -1.29 31.65 20.87
CA GLN A 179 -0.39 31.28 21.96
C GLN A 179 0.59 30.20 21.48
N ILE A 180 1.88 30.42 21.72
CA ILE A 180 2.91 29.43 21.39
C ILE A 180 2.95 28.41 22.52
N ILE A 181 2.41 27.21 22.25
CA ILE A 181 2.56 26.07 23.14
C ILE A 181 4.01 25.61 23.03
N LYS A 182 4.80 25.82 24.10
CA LYS A 182 6.15 25.26 24.17
C LYS A 182 6.03 23.73 24.28
N PRO A 183 6.81 22.96 23.52
CA PRO A 183 6.81 21.51 23.68
C PRO A 183 7.16 21.17 25.14
N VAL A 184 6.36 20.29 25.75
CA VAL A 184 6.72 19.69 27.03
C VAL A 184 7.94 18.83 26.76
N VAL A 185 9.07 19.21 27.35
CA VAL A 185 10.36 18.50 27.21
C VAL A 185 10.23 17.10 27.76
#